data_AF-R1HXG8-F1
#
_entry.id   AF-R1HXG8-F1
#
_cell.length_a   1.000
_cell.length_b   1.000
_cell.length_c   1.000
_cell.angle_alpha   90.00
_cell.angle_beta   90.00
_cell.angle_gamma   90.00
#
_symmetry.space_group_name_H-M   'P 1'
#
loop_
_entity.id
_entity.type
_entity.pdbx_description
1 polymer ?
#
loop_
_entity_poly.entity_id
_entity_poly.type
_entity_poly.pdbx_seq_one_letter_code
_entity_poly.pdbx_strand_id
1 'polypeptide(L)'
;WRAGRSRPGIGPLPEPRNPTPVPDGPWHDARTDLLRLRLGPDGEAALARRGPAVPGATRADIDWVAGRTDDAVAGYRLLLSEEPDDPCALVGLGLALAARSTGPASRALLHRPELVRAVHRLLREDNGTAPPVESVAGWIGRFTN
;
A
#
# COMPACT_ATOMS: atom_id res chain seq x y z
N TRP A 1 -22.75 -11.85 11.29
CA TRP A 1 -22.44 -12.91 12.27
C TRP A 1 -22.88 -12.64 13.71
N ARG A 2 -23.23 -11.40 14.12
CA ARG A 2 -23.75 -11.12 15.48
C ARG A 2 -25.17 -11.62 15.77
N ALA A 3 -25.83 -12.30 14.81
CA ALA A 3 -27.21 -12.74 14.92
C ALA A 3 -27.36 -14.27 15.02
N GLY A 4 -26.28 -15.03 15.28
CA GLY A 4 -26.33 -16.49 15.41
C GLY A 4 -26.61 -17.27 14.12
N ARG A 5 -26.81 -16.57 12.99
CA ARG A 5 -26.98 -17.22 11.68
C ARG A 5 -25.66 -17.82 11.21
N SER A 6 -25.72 -19.08 10.78
CA SER A 6 -24.63 -19.76 10.09
C SER A 6 -24.11 -18.94 8.92
N ARG A 7 -22.84 -19.16 8.56
CA ARG A 7 -22.26 -18.59 7.34
C ARG A 7 -23.23 -18.88 6.20
N PRO A 8 -23.60 -17.89 5.38
CA PRO A 8 -24.21 -18.21 4.09
C PRO A 8 -23.31 -19.25 3.42
N GLY A 9 -23.90 -20.36 2.96
CA GLY A 9 -23.13 -21.36 2.22
C GLY A 9 -22.33 -20.64 1.14
N ILE A 10 -21.06 -20.99 0.99
CA ILE A 10 -20.25 -20.45 -0.11
C ILE A 10 -20.93 -20.99 -1.37
N GLY A 11 -21.72 -20.13 -2.02
CA GLY A 11 -22.31 -20.44 -3.32
C GLY A 11 -21.18 -20.75 -4.31
N PRO A 12 -21.51 -21.32 -5.49
CA PRO A 12 -20.50 -21.51 -6.53
C PRO A 12 -19.75 -20.20 -6.76
N LEU A 13 -18.42 -20.26 -6.73
CA LEU A 13 -17.58 -19.10 -7.02
C LEU A 13 -17.94 -18.60 -8.43
N PRO A 14 -18.08 -17.27 -8.63
CA PRO A 14 -18.34 -16.73 -9.95
C PRO A 14 -17.19 -17.13 -10.90
N GLU A 15 -17.54 -17.58 -12.10
CA GLU A 15 -16.57 -17.82 -13.17
C GLU A 15 -16.10 -16.46 -13.74
N PRO A 16 -14.82 -16.31 -14.12
CA PRO A 16 -13.79 -17.36 -14.19
C PRO A 16 -13.10 -17.64 -12.84
N ARG A 17 -12.88 -18.92 -12.54
CA ARG A 17 -12.08 -19.37 -11.38
C ARG A 17 -10.61 -18.96 -11.42
N ASN A 18 -10.10 -18.62 -12.60
CA ASN A 18 -8.77 -18.06 -12.76
C ASN A 18 -8.85 -16.54 -12.64
N PRO A 19 -8.25 -15.92 -11.62
CA PRO A 19 -8.20 -14.47 -11.53
C PRO A 19 -7.50 -13.95 -12.78
N THR A 20 -8.14 -13.04 -13.50
CA THR A 20 -7.49 -12.30 -14.59
C THR A 20 -6.37 -11.48 -13.99
N PRO A 21 -5.08 -11.74 -14.32
CA PRO A 21 -4.00 -10.94 -13.78
C PRO A 21 -4.14 -9.51 -14.33
N VAL A 22 -4.29 -8.54 -13.43
CA VAL A 22 -4.23 -7.11 -13.76
C VAL A 22 -2.78 -6.67 -13.62
N PRO A 23 -2.11 -6.24 -14.70
CA PRO A 23 -0.73 -5.80 -14.62
C PRO A 23 -0.58 -4.59 -13.67
N ASP A 24 0.48 -4.60 -12.87
CA ASP A 24 0.81 -3.50 -11.94
C ASP A 24 1.36 -2.24 -12.64
N GLY A 25 1.47 -2.26 -13.97
CA GLY A 25 2.12 -1.21 -14.73
C GLY A 25 3.65 -1.21 -14.55
N PRO A 26 4.33 -0.12 -14.95
CA PRO A 26 5.78 0.00 -14.83
C PRO A 26 6.19 0.19 -13.36
N TRP A 27 7.07 -0.70 -12.89
CA TRP A 27 7.72 -0.56 -11.59
C TRP A 27 8.88 0.43 -11.69
N HIS A 28 8.94 1.38 -10.75
CA HIS A 28 10.02 2.36 -10.67
C HIS A 28 10.93 2.01 -9.48
N ASP A 29 12.25 2.01 -9.70
CA ASP A 29 13.27 1.78 -8.66
C ASP A 29 13.50 3.00 -7.74
N ALA A 30 12.59 3.98 -7.77
CA ALA A 30 12.74 5.28 -7.13
C ALA A 30 13.15 5.20 -5.66
N ARG A 31 12.49 4.33 -4.87
CA ARG A 31 12.84 4.15 -3.44
C ARG A 31 14.25 3.61 -3.25
N THR A 32 14.68 2.66 -4.07
CA THR A 32 16.03 2.10 -3.99
C THR A 32 17.06 3.19 -4.31
N ASP A 33 16.80 4.01 -5.33
CA ASP A 33 17.69 5.11 -5.70
C ASP A 33 17.73 6.22 -4.65
N LEU A 34 16.59 6.56 -4.06
CA LEU A 34 16.52 7.49 -2.93
C LEU A 34 17.27 6.95 -1.70
N LEU A 35 17.16 5.67 -1.39
CA LEU A 35 17.92 5.04 -0.30
C LEU A 35 19.43 5.08 -0.57
N ARG A 36 19.87 4.79 -1.79
CA ARG A 36 21.28 4.92 -2.21
C ARG A 36 21.77 6.36 -2.05
N LEU A 37 20.96 7.34 -2.46
CA LEU A 37 21.24 8.76 -2.24
C LEU A 37 21.39 9.10 -0.75
N ARG A 38 20.49 8.60 0.11
CA ARG A 38 20.50 8.87 1.55
C ARG A 38 21.68 8.24 2.28
N LEU A 39 22.13 7.07 1.84
CA LEU A 39 23.26 6.32 2.40
C LEU A 39 24.62 6.78 1.84
N GLY A 40 24.63 7.55 0.75
CA GLY A 40 25.84 8.08 0.13
C GLY A 40 26.42 9.32 0.82
N PRO A 41 27.50 9.90 0.25
CA PRO A 41 28.07 11.15 0.72
C PRO A 41 27.02 12.27 0.77
N ASP A 42 27.10 13.11 1.79
CA ASP A 42 26.14 14.19 2.06
C ASP A 42 24.68 13.74 2.25
N GLY A 43 24.45 12.46 2.59
CA GLY A 43 23.17 11.74 2.61
C GLY A 43 21.87 12.57 2.71
N GLU A 44 21.65 13.32 3.79
CA GLU A 44 20.43 14.11 3.97
C GLU A 44 20.35 15.32 3.04
N ALA A 45 21.46 16.05 2.89
CA ALA A 45 21.56 17.18 1.97
C ALA A 45 21.47 16.72 0.51
N ALA A 46 22.05 15.56 0.19
CA ALA A 46 21.97 14.92 -1.12
C ALA A 46 20.52 14.50 -1.43
N LEU A 47 19.83 13.86 -0.48
CA LEU A 47 18.42 13.50 -0.60
C LEU A 47 17.53 14.74 -0.82
N ALA A 48 17.73 15.80 -0.03
CA ALA A 48 16.94 17.03 -0.16
C ALA A 48 17.14 17.72 -1.52
N ARG A 49 18.40 17.76 -2.01
CA ARG A 49 18.74 18.43 -3.27
C ARG A 49 18.41 17.61 -4.52
N ARG A 50 18.60 16.29 -4.48
CA ARG A 50 18.54 15.41 -5.66
C ARG A 50 17.35 14.46 -5.66
N GLY A 51 16.71 14.22 -4.51
CA GLY A 51 15.57 13.33 -4.39
C GLY A 51 14.42 13.66 -5.35
N PRO A 52 13.99 14.94 -5.47
CA PRO A 52 12.93 15.32 -6.42
C PRO A 52 13.27 15.07 -7.90
N ALA A 53 14.55 14.90 -8.23
CA ALA A 53 14.99 14.62 -9.60
C ALA A 53 15.12 13.11 -9.89
N VAL A 54 14.88 12.23 -8.91
CA VAL A 54 14.86 10.78 -9.11
C VAL A 54 13.61 10.41 -9.93
N PRO A 55 13.75 9.73 -11.09
CA PRO A 55 12.60 9.33 -11.89
C PRO A 55 11.61 8.48 -11.11
N GLY A 56 10.32 8.85 -11.17
CA GLY A 56 9.25 8.14 -10.47
C GLY A 56 9.20 8.36 -8.96
N ALA A 57 10.09 9.18 -8.38
CA ALA A 57 10.02 9.51 -6.96
C ALA A 57 8.83 10.42 -6.67
N THR A 58 8.01 10.02 -5.70
CA THR A 58 6.98 10.89 -5.13
C THR A 58 7.51 11.64 -3.92
N ARG A 59 6.79 12.68 -3.50
CA ARG A 59 7.10 13.37 -2.24
C ARG A 59 7.04 12.41 -1.04
N ALA A 60 6.07 11.49 -1.04
CA ALA A 60 5.90 10.48 0.01
C ALA A 60 7.12 9.52 0.10
N ASP A 61 7.69 9.13 -1.03
CA ASP A 61 8.91 8.31 -1.06
C ASP A 61 10.09 9.07 -0.42
N ILE A 62 10.25 10.36 -0.73
CA ILE A 62 11.31 11.22 -0.16
C ILE A 62 11.11 11.37 1.35
N ASP A 63 9.88 11.62 1.80
CA ASP A 63 9.56 11.75 3.23
C ASP A 63 9.81 10.45 3.98
N TRP A 64 9.48 9.30 3.38
CA TRP A 64 9.79 7.98 3.95
C TRP A 64 11.30 7.76 4.09
N VAL A 65 12.08 8.00 3.05
CA VAL A 65 13.55 7.85 3.09
C VAL A 65 14.20 8.85 4.06
N ALA A 66 13.60 10.04 4.24
CA ALA A 66 14.04 11.02 5.23
C ALA A 66 13.64 10.67 6.68
N GLY A 67 12.88 9.58 6.91
CA GLY A 67 12.38 9.20 8.23
C GLY A 67 11.17 10.02 8.72
N ARG A 68 10.63 10.90 7.88
CA ARG A 68 9.41 11.70 8.15
C ARG A 68 8.18 10.83 7.95
N THR A 69 8.02 9.88 8.86
CA THR A 69 7.11 8.74 8.69
C THR A 69 5.64 9.16 8.63
N ASP A 70 5.21 10.12 9.45
CA ASP A 70 3.82 10.60 9.43
C ASP A 70 3.49 11.36 8.13
N ASP A 71 4.42 12.17 7.62
CA ASP A 71 4.28 12.85 6.33
C ASP A 71 4.21 11.84 5.18
N ALA A 72 5.04 10.81 5.22
CA ALA A 72 5.00 9.72 4.24
C ALA A 72 3.65 8.99 4.23
N VAL A 73 3.11 8.65 5.41
CA VAL A 73 1.77 8.03 5.52
C VAL A 73 0.71 8.95 4.93
N ALA A 74 0.73 10.24 5.25
CA ALA A 74 -0.22 11.21 4.69
C ALA A 74 -0.09 11.32 3.16
N GLY A 75 1.13 11.34 2.63
CA GLY A 75 1.40 11.40 1.20
C GLY A 75 0.91 10.16 0.44
N TYR A 76 1.17 8.95 0.95
CA TYR A 76 0.66 7.73 0.30
C TYR A 76 -0.86 7.62 0.36
N ARG A 77 -1.50 8.10 1.43
CA ARG A 77 -2.97 8.20 1.49
C ARG A 77 -3.54 9.11 0.42
N LEU A 78 -2.88 10.24 0.16
CA LEU A 78 -3.28 11.16 -0.91
C LEU A 78 -3.17 10.48 -2.28
N LEU A 79 -2.05 9.83 -2.57
CA LEU A 79 -1.87 9.08 -3.82
C LEU A 79 -2.96 8.01 -4.00
N LEU A 80 -3.29 7.28 -2.94
CA LEU A 80 -4.35 6.26 -2.95
C LEU A 80 -5.78 6.83 -2.96
N SER A 81 -5.95 8.13 -2.71
CA SER A 81 -7.24 8.79 -2.93
C SER A 81 -7.45 9.17 -4.40
N GLU A 82 -6.36 9.39 -5.14
CA GLU A 82 -6.35 9.70 -6.57
C GLU A 82 -6.37 8.42 -7.41
N GLU A 83 -5.49 7.47 -7.11
CA GLU A 83 -5.40 6.15 -7.73
C GLU A 83 -5.43 5.05 -6.67
N PRO A 84 -6.63 4.60 -6.26
CA PRO A 84 -6.80 3.65 -5.15
C PRO A 84 -6.20 2.26 -5.36
N ASP A 85 -5.80 1.93 -6.59
CA ASP A 85 -5.20 0.64 -6.96
C ASP A 85 -3.71 0.72 -7.27
N ASP A 86 -3.08 1.89 -7.06
CA ASP A 86 -1.64 2.10 -7.30
C ASP A 86 -0.79 1.14 -6.44
N PRO A 87 -0.11 0.15 -7.07
CA PRO A 87 0.71 -0.80 -6.33
C PRO A 87 1.89 -0.12 -5.64
N CYS A 88 2.46 0.94 -6.24
CA CYS A 88 3.57 1.66 -5.65
C CYS A 88 3.14 2.36 -4.35
N ALA A 89 1.99 3.05 -4.34
CA ALA A 89 1.49 3.70 -3.14
C ALA A 89 1.01 2.71 -2.07
N LEU A 90 0.43 1.56 -2.43
CA LEU A 90 0.07 0.50 -1.48
C LEU A 90 1.29 -0.03 -0.72
N VAL A 91 2.36 -0.35 -1.45
CA VAL A 91 3.63 -0.82 -0.87
C VAL A 91 4.28 0.30 -0.04
N GLY A 92 4.28 1.53 -0.56
CA GLY A 92 4.81 2.70 0.13
C GLY A 92 4.12 2.95 1.48
N LEU A 93 2.79 2.87 1.52
CA LEU A 93 2.01 2.96 2.75
C LEU A 93 2.36 1.82 3.72
N GLY A 94 2.52 0.58 3.23
CA GLY A 94 2.96 -0.55 4.03
C GLY A 94 4.32 -0.30 4.70
N LEU A 95 5.30 0.22 3.95
CA LEU A 95 6.63 0.57 4.46
C LEU A 95 6.58 1.70 5.49
N ALA A 96 5.80 2.75 5.22
CA ALA A 96 5.66 3.87 6.14
C ALA A 96 4.94 3.44 7.44
N LEU A 97 3.92 2.59 7.36
CA LEU A 97 3.27 2.04 8.55
C LEU A 97 4.23 1.16 9.36
N ALA A 98 5.01 0.30 8.71
CA ALA A 98 6.00 -0.55 9.38
C ALA A 98 7.08 0.28 10.12
N ALA A 99 7.48 1.43 9.55
CA ALA A 99 8.39 2.36 10.19
C ALA A 99 7.81 3.02 11.46
N ARG A 100 6.48 3.16 11.57
CA ARG A 100 5.81 3.60 12.81
C ARG A 100 5.71 2.47 13.82
N SER A 101 5.16 1.34 13.39
CA SER A 101 5.03 0.13 14.18
C SER A 101 4.64 -1.07 13.32
N THR A 102 5.25 -2.22 13.60
CA THR A 102 4.89 -3.48 12.95
C THR A 102 3.51 -3.92 13.43
N GLY A 103 2.50 -3.75 12.57
CA GLY A 103 1.11 -4.12 12.85
C GLY A 103 0.45 -4.92 11.73
N PRO A 104 -0.76 -5.46 11.96
CA PRO A 104 -1.51 -6.23 10.97
C PRO A 104 -1.62 -5.54 9.60
N ALA A 105 -1.92 -4.24 9.57
CA ALA A 105 -2.06 -3.49 8.33
C ALA A 105 -0.75 -3.43 7.53
N SER A 106 0.36 -3.05 8.17
CA SER A 106 1.68 -3.03 7.52
C SER A 106 2.08 -4.40 6.99
N ARG A 107 1.82 -5.48 7.75
CA ARG A 107 2.13 -6.85 7.32
C ARG A 107 1.33 -7.25 6.08
N ALA A 108 0.03 -7.00 6.07
CA ALA A 108 -0.81 -7.33 4.92
C ALA A 108 -0.39 -6.55 3.67
N LEU A 109 -0.09 -5.25 3.80
CA LEU A 109 0.36 -4.43 2.68
C LEU A 109 1.74 -4.85 2.15
N LEU A 110 2.63 -5.37 2.99
CA LEU A 110 3.97 -5.79 2.56
C LEU A 110 4.05 -7.22 2.04
N HIS A 111 3.19 -8.12 2.53
CA HIS A 111 3.28 -9.54 2.19
C HIS A 111 2.16 -10.04 1.29
N ARG A 112 1.02 -9.35 1.25
CA ARG A 112 -0.15 -9.70 0.43
C ARG A 112 -0.87 -8.46 -0.14
N PRO A 113 -0.15 -7.48 -0.75
CA PRO A 113 -0.74 -6.26 -1.28
C PRO A 113 -1.84 -6.53 -2.32
N GLU A 114 -1.71 -7.60 -3.11
CA GLU A 114 -2.67 -8.03 -4.11
C GLU A 114 -4.03 -8.40 -3.48
N LEU A 115 -4.02 -9.06 -2.31
CA LEU A 115 -5.25 -9.41 -1.59
C LEU A 115 -5.91 -8.16 -1.00
N VAL A 116 -5.10 -7.25 -0.43
CA VAL A 116 -5.61 -5.97 0.09
C VAL A 116 -6.27 -5.16 -1.02
N ARG A 117 -5.59 -5.03 -2.17
CA ARG A 117 -6.09 -4.32 -3.34
C ARG A 117 -7.38 -4.93 -3.88
N ALA A 118 -7.42 -6.25 -4.05
CA ALA A 118 -8.59 -6.94 -4.57
C ALA A 118 -9.83 -6.75 -3.66
N VAL A 119 -9.66 -6.89 -2.34
CA VAL A 119 -10.76 -6.69 -1.38
C VAL A 119 -11.17 -5.22 -1.31
N HIS A 120 -10.22 -4.29 -1.32
CA HIS A 120 -10.51 -2.86 -1.31
C HIS A 120 -11.29 -2.44 -2.56
N ARG A 121 -10.89 -2.91 -3.75
CA ARG A 121 -11.60 -2.70 -5.01
C ARG A 121 -13.03 -3.23 -4.95
N LEU A 122 -13.20 -4.50 -4.55
CA LEU A 122 -14.52 -5.12 -4.42
C LEU A 122 -15.45 -4.32 -3.49
N LEU A 123 -14.93 -3.85 -2.36
CA LEU A 123 -15.72 -3.04 -1.41
C LEU A 123 -16.11 -1.67 -1.98
N ARG A 124 -15.26 -1.04 -2.81
CA ARG A 124 -15.59 0.21 -3.51
C ARG A 124 -16.70 0.00 -4.52
N GLU A 125 -16.61 -1.07 -5.30
CA GLU A 125 -17.57 -1.43 -6.35
C GLU A 125 -18.96 -1.77 -5.76
N ASP A 126 -19.02 -2.52 -4.66
CA ASP A 126 -20.29 -2.96 -4.05
C ASP A 126 -21.01 -1.87 -3.25
N ASN A 127 -20.27 -0.97 -2.57
CA ASN A 127 -20.87 -0.08 -1.56
C ASN A 127 -20.88 1.42 -1.95
N GLY A 128 -20.24 1.81 -3.06
CA GLY A 128 -20.05 3.21 -3.46
C GLY A 128 -19.10 4.01 -2.56
N THR A 129 -18.86 3.55 -1.33
CA THR A 129 -17.87 4.08 -0.38
C THR A 129 -17.09 2.93 0.25
N ALA A 130 -15.78 2.87 0.06
CA ALA A 130 -14.94 1.89 0.74
C ALA A 130 -14.35 2.44 2.04
N PRO A 131 -14.13 1.58 3.04
CA PRO A 131 -13.28 1.92 4.18
C PRO A 131 -11.86 2.26 3.71
N PRO A 132 -11.08 3.04 4.47
CA PRO A 132 -9.67 3.28 4.18
C PRO A 132 -8.91 1.97 3.98
N VAL A 133 -7.97 1.94 3.04
CA VAL A 133 -7.26 0.71 2.66
C VAL A 133 -6.51 0.07 3.85
N GLU A 134 -6.04 0.87 4.81
CA GLU A 134 -5.39 0.38 6.03
C GLU A 134 -6.35 -0.38 6.94
N SER A 135 -7.64 -0.05 6.90
CA SER A 135 -8.67 -0.80 7.63
C SER A 135 -8.81 -2.18 7.01
N VAL A 136 -8.90 -2.26 5.68
CA VAL A 136 -8.96 -3.53 4.93
C VAL A 136 -7.70 -4.35 5.19
N ALA A 137 -6.53 -3.74 5.08
CA ALA A 137 -5.25 -4.37 5.37
C ALA A 137 -5.18 -4.85 6.82
N GLY A 138 -5.65 -4.06 7.78
CA GLY A 138 -5.71 -4.42 9.19
C GLY A 138 -6.64 -5.61 9.45
N TRP A 139 -7.72 -5.77 8.68
CA TRP A 139 -8.59 -6.94 8.77
C TRP A 139 -7.88 -8.18 8.26
N ILE A 140 -7.28 -8.10 7.07
CA ILE A 140 -6.56 -9.21 6.43
C ILE A 140 -5.38 -9.66 7.29
N GLY A 141 -4.53 -8.72 7.72
CA GLY A 141 -3.30 -9.00 8.46
C GLY A 141 -3.50 -9.59 9.85
N ARG A 142 -4.72 -9.60 10.39
CA ARG A 142 -5.06 -10.33 11.63
C ARG A 142 -5.23 -11.83 11.40
N PHE A 143 -5.51 -12.26 10.18
CA PHE A 143 -5.77 -13.65 9.82
C PHE A 143 -4.69 -14.26 8.93
N THR A 144 -3.76 -13.44 8.45
CA THR A 144 -2.65 -13.88 7.61
C THR A 144 -1.33 -13.67 8.37
N ASN A 145 -0.62 -14.77 8.65
CA ASN A 145 0.76 -14.75 9.14
C ASN A 145 1.73 -14.53 7.98
#